data_AF-A0A382YQB0-F1
#
_entry.id   AF-A0A382YQB0-F1
#
_cell.length_a   1.000
_cell.length_b   1.000
_cell.length_c   1.000
_cell.angle_alpha   90.00
_cell.angle_beta   90.00
_cell.angle_gamma   90.00
#
_symmetry.space_group_name_H-M   'P 1'
#
loop_
_entity.id
_entity.type
_entity.pdbx_description
1 polymer ?
#
loop_
_entity_poly.entity_id
_entity_poly.type
_entity_poly.pdbx_seq_one_letter_code
_entity_poly.pdbx_strand_id
1 'polypeptide(L)'
;MRDVNQSTFLLRFPEAWNSDEVEAIRCRVTELSEPGHVHSSAHQMLEVPDQWATGVRAAALVLGDLANQGWSLGLSADNEITASPAAVLDDPIAEKERVRAQELLKRDEQLAAPSVRRFVARMESPHEHNGRFVSIHSLMRDGEQLASALRSLGQEVTDVSQFREVIDPYVMVATADGRCSHTGFRLLDIWRYFRYTWANQYRSTPGRGMPILIRDRAVPS
;
A
#
# COMPACT_ATOMS: atom_id res chain seq x y z
N MET A 1 -20.28 21.26 -13.07
CA MET A 1 -19.95 22.13 -11.94
C MET A 1 -20.87 21.81 -10.79
N ARG A 2 -20.42 20.97 -9.85
CA ARG A 2 -21.06 20.84 -8.55
C ARG A 2 -20.04 21.37 -7.53
N ASP A 3 -20.42 22.44 -6.84
CA ASP A 3 -19.80 22.83 -5.58
C ASP A 3 -19.82 21.61 -4.66
N VAL A 4 -18.68 20.92 -4.56
CA VAL A 4 -18.41 20.10 -3.39
C VAL A 4 -18.02 21.11 -2.34
N ASN A 5 -18.97 21.44 -1.47
CA ASN A 5 -18.76 22.28 -0.30
C ASN A 5 -17.66 21.61 0.56
N GLN A 6 -16.39 21.93 0.28
CA GLN A 6 -15.24 21.48 1.04
C GLN A 6 -15.35 22.14 2.40
N SER A 7 -15.94 21.43 3.35
CA SER A 7 -16.09 21.93 4.71
C SER A 7 -14.71 21.95 5.34
N THR A 8 -14.10 23.14 5.41
CA THR A 8 -12.93 23.35 6.26
C THR A 8 -13.38 23.30 7.71
N PHE A 9 -12.77 22.41 8.48
CA PHE A 9 -13.05 22.27 9.91
C PHE A 9 -12.07 23.10 10.71
N LEU A 10 -12.58 23.78 11.71
CA LEU A 10 -11.80 24.49 12.71
C LEU A 10 -11.58 23.58 13.92
N LEU A 11 -10.32 23.24 14.20
CA LEU A 11 -9.96 22.40 15.33
C LEU A 11 -9.58 23.29 16.52
N ARG A 12 -10.42 23.25 17.56
CA ARG A 12 -10.21 24.03 18.79
C ARG A 12 -9.39 23.24 19.80
N PHE A 13 -8.53 23.96 20.53
CA PHE A 13 -7.79 23.39 21.64
C PHE A 13 -8.69 23.23 22.87
N PRO A 14 -8.49 22.17 23.67
CA PRO A 14 -9.09 22.08 24.99
C PRO A 14 -8.65 23.24 25.88
N GLU A 15 -9.57 23.81 26.67
CA GLU A 15 -9.27 24.92 27.60
C GLU A 15 -8.21 24.57 28.66
N ALA A 16 -8.01 23.28 28.93
CA ALA A 16 -7.04 22.79 29.91
C ALA A 16 -5.59 22.81 29.41
N TRP A 17 -5.34 23.10 28.13
CA TRP A 17 -3.99 23.11 27.58
C TRP A 17 -3.31 24.45 27.81
N ASN A 18 -2.02 24.39 28.15
CA ASN A 18 -1.21 25.59 28.32
C ASN A 18 -0.68 26.12 26.97
N SER A 19 -0.09 27.31 27.00
CA SER A 19 0.43 27.98 25.79
C SER A 19 1.50 27.17 25.07
N ASP A 20 2.38 26.47 25.79
CA ASP A 20 3.47 25.69 25.20
C ASP A 20 2.91 24.45 24.47
N GLU A 21 1.87 23.82 25.02
CA GLU A 21 1.18 22.68 24.40
C GLU A 21 0.43 23.09 23.13
N VAL A 22 -0.24 24.25 23.16
CA VAL A 22 -0.92 24.82 22.00
C VAL A 22 0.10 25.13 20.90
N GLU A 23 1.21 25.77 21.26
CA GLU A 23 2.24 26.15 20.30
C GLU A 23 2.93 24.94 19.70
N ALA A 24 3.19 23.90 20.49
CA ALA A 24 3.74 22.63 20.01
C ALA A 24 2.88 22.01 18.90
N ILE A 25 1.55 22.03 19.04
CA ILE A 25 0.67 21.53 17.98
C ILE A 25 0.64 22.47 16.77
N ARG A 26 0.68 23.79 16.96
CA ARG A 26 0.75 24.73 15.83
C ARG A 26 2.02 24.54 15.01
N CYS A 27 3.18 24.43 15.64
CA CYS A 27 4.43 24.08 14.96
C CYS A 27 4.28 22.79 14.18
N ARG A 28 3.65 21.76 14.79
CA ARG A 28 3.43 20.48 14.12
C ARG A 28 2.51 20.60 12.89
N VAL A 29 1.45 21.39 12.98
CA VAL A 29 0.56 21.65 11.83
C VAL A 29 1.35 22.34 10.71
N THR A 30 2.16 23.34 11.03
CA THR A 30 3.02 24.01 10.04
C THR A 30 3.94 23.02 9.34
N GLU A 31 4.63 22.15 10.09
CA GLU A 31 5.49 21.09 9.53
C GLU A 31 4.72 20.16 8.57
N LEU A 32 3.51 19.74 8.97
CA LEU A 32 2.64 18.87 8.17
C LEU A 32 2.04 19.58 6.94
N SER A 33 2.01 20.91 6.93
CA SER A 33 1.43 21.73 5.86
C SER A 33 2.42 22.03 4.74
N GLU A 34 3.73 21.81 4.96
CA GLU A 34 4.76 22.14 3.97
C GLU A 34 4.67 21.25 2.70
N PRO A 35 4.77 21.83 1.49
CA PRO A 35 4.76 21.07 0.25
C PRO A 35 5.95 20.10 0.21
N GLY A 36 5.67 18.79 0.25
CA GLY A 36 6.69 17.73 0.29
C GLY A 36 6.71 16.89 1.58
N HIS A 37 5.89 17.21 2.58
CA HIS A 37 5.73 16.33 3.76
C HIS A 37 5.02 15.01 3.40
N VAL A 38 4.29 14.99 2.28
CA VAL A 38 3.90 13.74 1.63
C VAL A 38 5.07 13.30 0.75
N HIS A 39 5.57 12.08 0.98
CA HIS A 39 6.46 11.26 0.14
C HIS A 39 7.80 10.80 0.75
N SER A 40 8.08 11.04 2.03
CA SER A 40 9.14 10.27 2.70
C SER A 40 8.55 9.03 3.38
N SER A 41 8.57 7.94 2.61
CA SER A 41 8.82 6.55 3.02
C SER A 41 8.48 6.16 4.47
N ALA A 42 7.61 5.15 4.57
CA ALA A 42 7.60 4.10 5.59
C ALA A 42 8.45 4.37 6.85
N HIS A 43 7.77 4.60 7.98
CA HIS A 43 8.33 4.59 9.34
C HIS A 43 8.94 5.88 9.90
N GLN A 44 8.58 7.07 9.44
CA GLN A 44 8.50 8.17 10.41
C GLN A 44 7.23 7.95 11.24
N MET A 45 7.33 7.00 12.18
CA MET A 45 6.53 7.08 13.39
C MET A 45 6.73 8.51 13.86
N LEU A 46 5.68 9.34 13.83
CA LEU A 46 5.78 10.70 14.30
C LEU A 46 6.38 10.61 15.70
N GLU A 47 7.63 11.02 15.85
CA GLU A 47 8.29 11.02 17.15
C GLU A 47 7.66 12.15 17.93
N VAL A 48 6.58 11.81 18.61
CA VAL A 48 5.94 12.73 19.52
C VAL A 48 6.71 12.64 20.84
N PRO A 49 7.31 13.74 21.33
CA PRO A 49 8.09 13.72 22.55
C PRO A 49 7.31 13.08 23.71
N ASP A 50 7.91 12.10 24.38
CA ASP A 50 7.25 11.39 25.49
C ASP A 50 6.94 12.30 26.68
N GLN A 51 7.60 13.46 26.75
CA GLN A 51 7.37 14.50 27.74
C GLN A 51 6.07 15.29 27.54
N TRP A 52 5.40 15.15 26.39
CA TRP A 52 4.11 15.81 26.16
C TRP A 52 2.99 15.12 26.93
N ALA A 53 2.03 15.91 27.41
CA ALA A 53 0.81 15.36 28.01
C ALA A 53 0.10 14.43 27.03
N THR A 54 -0.54 13.38 27.54
CA THR A 54 -1.16 12.32 26.72
C THR A 54 -2.16 12.88 25.69
N GLY A 55 -2.93 13.91 26.06
CA GLY A 55 -3.88 14.56 25.15
C GLY A 55 -3.20 15.27 23.98
N VAL A 56 -2.10 15.97 24.24
CA VAL A 56 -1.30 16.65 23.21
C VAL A 56 -0.68 15.63 22.27
N ARG A 57 -0.16 14.52 22.82
CA ARG A 57 0.37 13.42 22.01
C ARG A 57 -0.68 12.80 21.10
N ALA A 58 -1.86 12.53 21.64
CA ALA A 58 -2.97 11.98 20.88
C ALA A 58 -3.39 12.92 19.74
N ALA A 59 -3.50 14.23 20.00
CA ALA A 59 -3.85 15.20 18.97
C ALA A 59 -2.81 15.29 17.85
N ALA A 60 -1.51 15.29 18.20
CA ALA A 60 -0.43 15.29 17.20
C ALA A 60 -0.47 14.04 16.31
N LEU A 61 -0.75 12.87 16.89
CA LEU A 61 -0.93 11.63 16.13
C LEU A 61 -2.15 11.69 15.21
N VAL A 62 -3.28 12.23 15.68
CA VAL A 62 -4.49 12.40 14.86
C VAL A 62 -4.24 13.37 13.70
N LEU A 63 -3.52 14.47 13.92
CA LEU A 63 -3.13 15.40 12.84
C LEU A 63 -2.20 14.72 11.83
N GLY A 64 -1.24 13.93 12.30
CA GLY A 64 -0.39 13.12 11.42
C GLY A 64 -1.21 12.13 10.57
N ASP A 65 -2.18 11.45 11.17
CA ASP A 65 -3.08 10.53 10.46
C ASP A 65 -3.93 11.25 9.40
N LEU A 66 -4.49 12.42 9.73
CA LEU A 66 -5.24 13.24 8.76
C LEU A 66 -4.36 13.64 7.57
N ALA A 67 -3.14 14.13 7.83
CA ALA A 67 -2.18 14.49 6.79
C ALA A 67 -1.81 13.28 5.91
N ASN A 68 -1.57 12.10 6.51
CA ASN A 68 -1.30 10.85 5.78
C ASN A 68 -2.51 10.40 4.93
N GLN A 69 -3.73 10.71 5.37
CA GLN A 69 -4.96 10.51 4.60
C GLN A 69 -5.21 11.61 3.57
N GLY A 70 -4.24 12.49 3.33
CA GLY A 70 -4.25 13.55 2.32
C GLY A 70 -5.11 14.76 2.69
N TRP A 71 -5.48 14.92 3.96
CA TRP A 71 -6.13 16.16 4.40
C TRP A 71 -5.13 17.31 4.35
N SER A 72 -5.60 18.48 3.91
CA SER A 72 -4.85 19.72 4.01
C SER A 72 -5.01 20.27 5.42
N LEU A 73 -3.90 20.38 6.13
CA LEU A 73 -3.82 21.07 7.41
C LEU A 73 -3.28 22.49 7.18
N GLY A 74 -3.57 23.38 8.11
CA GLY A 74 -3.03 24.75 8.09
C GLY A 74 -3.47 25.56 9.29
N LEU A 75 -2.98 26.79 9.37
CA LEU A 75 -3.39 27.77 10.38
C LEU A 75 -4.23 28.87 9.74
N SER A 76 -5.31 29.27 10.43
CA SER A 76 -6.08 30.46 10.07
C SER A 76 -5.31 31.74 10.40
N ALA A 77 -5.83 32.90 9.96
CA ALA A 77 -5.28 34.20 10.34
C ALA A 77 -5.26 34.43 11.86
N ASP A 78 -6.16 33.77 12.60
CA ASP A 78 -6.27 33.85 14.06
C ASP A 78 -5.45 32.75 14.78
N ASN A 79 -4.54 32.07 14.06
CA ASN A 79 -3.73 30.95 14.55
C ASN A 79 -4.54 29.77 15.09
N GLU A 80 -5.74 29.55 14.54
CA GLU A 80 -6.54 28.36 14.80
C GLU A 80 -6.19 27.28 13.77
N ILE A 81 -6.24 26.01 14.18
CA ILE A 81 -5.94 24.90 13.26
C ILE A 81 -7.12 24.68 12.33
N THR A 82 -6.82 24.55 11.05
CA THR A 82 -7.78 24.21 10.00
C THR A 82 -7.43 22.85 9.41
N ALA A 83 -8.46 22.06 9.12
CA ALA A 83 -8.34 20.78 8.44
C ALA A 83 -9.39 20.69 7.34
N SER A 84 -8.97 20.44 6.11
CA SER A 84 -9.85 20.29 4.95
C SER A 84 -9.62 18.95 4.27
N PRO A 85 -10.69 18.24 3.84
CA PRO A 85 -10.53 17.02 3.06
C PRO A 85 -9.71 17.28 1.78
N ALA A 86 -9.03 16.25 1.28
CA ALA A 86 -8.35 16.31 -0.01
C ALA A 86 -9.33 16.78 -1.09
N ALA A 87 -8.97 17.86 -1.80
CA ALA A 87 -9.69 18.27 -2.99
C ALA A 87 -9.60 17.16 -4.05
N VAL A 88 -10.72 16.84 -4.70
CA VAL A 88 -10.70 16.00 -5.89
C VAL A 88 -9.99 16.78 -6.99
N LEU A 89 -8.90 16.23 -7.53
CA LEU A 89 -8.18 16.87 -8.61
C LEU A 89 -8.95 16.68 -9.92
N ASP A 90 -9.03 17.74 -10.73
CA ASP A 90 -9.68 17.68 -12.04
C ASP A 90 -8.90 16.82 -13.05
N ASP A 91 -7.59 16.65 -12.86
CA ASP A 91 -6.76 15.75 -13.66
C ASP A 91 -6.91 14.29 -13.18
N PRO A 92 -7.45 13.39 -14.02
CA PRO A 92 -7.61 11.97 -13.66
C PRO A 92 -6.29 11.25 -13.36
N ILE A 93 -5.17 11.67 -13.97
CA ILE A 93 -3.87 11.04 -13.74
C ILE A 93 -3.36 11.44 -12.35
N ALA A 94 -3.30 12.73 -12.06
CA ALA A 94 -2.92 13.24 -10.74
C ALA A 94 -3.83 12.70 -9.63
N GLU A 95 -5.14 12.62 -9.86
CA GLU A 95 -6.08 12.07 -8.86
C GLU A 95 -5.81 10.58 -8.60
N LYS A 96 -5.51 9.79 -9.64
CA LYS A 96 -5.15 8.38 -9.50
C LYS A 96 -3.84 8.20 -8.73
N GLU A 97 -2.85 9.05 -8.97
CA GLU A 97 -1.57 9.02 -8.24
C GLU A 97 -1.77 9.38 -6.77
N ARG A 98 -2.59 10.40 -6.47
CA ARG A 98 -2.96 10.78 -5.10
C ARG A 98 -3.64 9.64 -4.36
N VAL A 99 -4.66 9.00 -4.97
CA VAL A 99 -5.34 7.84 -4.38
C VAL A 99 -4.37 6.67 -4.19
N ARG A 100 -3.50 6.41 -5.16
CA ARG A 100 -2.49 5.34 -5.04
C ARG A 100 -1.54 5.61 -3.87
N ALA A 101 -1.08 6.85 -3.67
CA ALA A 101 -0.19 7.19 -2.56
C ALA A 101 -0.83 6.87 -1.20
N GLN A 102 -2.12 7.18 -1.02
CA GLN A 102 -2.85 6.85 0.21
C GLN A 102 -2.99 5.34 0.44
N GLU A 103 -3.26 4.57 -0.60
CA GLU A 103 -3.38 3.12 -0.49
C GLU A 103 -2.03 2.46 -0.20
N LEU A 104 -0.92 3.00 -0.74
CA LEU A 104 0.43 2.53 -0.45
C LEU A 104 0.79 2.73 1.04
N LEU A 105 0.43 3.84 1.67
CA LEU A 105 0.65 4.03 3.11
C LEU A 105 -0.04 2.93 3.94
N LYS A 106 -1.31 2.66 3.66
CA LYS A 106 -2.09 1.60 4.35
C LYS A 106 -1.52 0.20 4.11
N ARG A 107 -0.99 -0.05 2.91
CA ARG A 107 -0.29 -1.30 2.58
C ARG A 107 1.01 -1.41 3.38
N ASP A 108 1.80 -0.34 3.45
CA ASP A 108 3.09 -0.33 4.12
C ASP A 108 2.93 -0.53 5.64
N GLU A 109 1.90 0.06 6.25
CA GLU A 109 1.50 -0.23 7.64
C GLU A 109 1.18 -1.71 7.86
N GLN A 110 0.45 -2.33 6.92
CA GLN A 110 0.14 -3.76 6.99
C GLN A 110 1.41 -4.62 6.84
N LEU A 111 2.30 -4.26 5.92
CA LEU A 111 3.59 -4.95 5.72
C LEU A 111 4.51 -4.77 6.93
N ALA A 112 4.43 -3.63 7.64
CA ALA A 112 5.18 -3.35 8.85
C ALA A 112 4.77 -4.23 10.05
N ALA A 113 3.56 -4.78 10.06
CA ALA A 113 3.08 -5.60 11.16
C ALA A 113 4.00 -6.81 11.39
N PRO A 114 4.46 -7.09 12.63
CA PRO A 114 5.45 -8.14 12.89
C PRO A 114 5.05 -9.53 12.40
N SER A 115 3.76 -9.86 12.45
CA SER A 115 3.23 -11.14 11.94
C SER A 115 3.31 -11.23 10.41
N VAL A 116 3.06 -10.13 9.70
CA VAL A 116 3.14 -10.04 8.24
C VAL A 116 4.60 -10.08 7.80
N ARG A 117 5.51 -9.34 8.45
CA ARG A 117 6.96 -9.41 8.18
C ARG A 117 7.50 -10.83 8.32
N ARG A 118 7.15 -11.53 9.40
CA ARG A 118 7.55 -12.94 9.59
C ARG A 118 6.98 -13.86 8.51
N PHE A 119 5.74 -13.62 8.10
CA PHE A 119 5.12 -14.38 7.02
C PHE A 119 5.84 -14.16 5.68
N VAL A 120 6.07 -12.90 5.29
CA VAL A 120 6.77 -12.50 4.06
C VAL A 120 8.18 -13.09 4.05
N ALA A 121 8.96 -12.86 5.10
CA ALA A 121 10.32 -13.38 5.22
C ALA A 121 10.37 -14.91 5.06
N ARG A 122 9.39 -15.64 5.61
CA ARG A 122 9.31 -17.09 5.45
C ARG A 122 9.01 -17.52 4.01
N MET A 123 8.14 -16.79 3.30
CA MET A 123 7.82 -17.10 1.90
C MET A 123 9.01 -16.82 0.96
N GLU A 124 9.79 -15.77 1.26
CA GLU A 124 10.98 -15.36 0.50
C GLU A 124 12.20 -16.24 0.79
N SER A 125 12.26 -16.82 1.99
CA SER A 125 13.33 -17.73 2.40
C SER A 125 13.37 -18.99 1.53
N PRO A 126 14.53 -19.37 0.99
CA PRO A 126 14.69 -20.64 0.29
C PRO A 126 14.38 -21.84 1.20
N HIS A 127 13.71 -22.84 0.65
CA HIS A 127 13.52 -24.14 1.29
C HIS A 127 13.61 -25.26 0.24
N GLU A 128 13.88 -26.48 0.70
CA GLU A 128 13.98 -27.62 -0.19
C GLU A 128 12.59 -28.18 -0.53
N HIS A 129 12.32 -28.37 -1.82
CA HIS A 129 11.16 -29.08 -2.34
C HIS A 129 11.57 -29.88 -3.58
N ASN A 130 11.28 -31.18 -3.60
CA ASN A 130 11.68 -32.10 -4.67
C ASN A 130 13.19 -32.02 -5.04
N GLY A 131 14.06 -31.92 -4.03
CA GLY A 131 15.51 -31.88 -4.22
C GLY A 131 16.06 -30.57 -4.81
N ARG A 132 15.27 -29.50 -4.82
CA ARG A 132 15.67 -28.16 -5.26
C ARG A 132 15.35 -27.12 -4.19
N PHE A 133 16.21 -26.11 -4.06
CA PHE A 133 15.91 -24.94 -3.24
C PHE A 133 15.00 -23.98 -4.02
N VAL A 134 13.82 -23.73 -3.47
CA VAL A 134 12.79 -22.87 -4.05
C VAL A 134 12.23 -21.91 -3.00
N SER A 135 11.71 -20.78 -3.46
CA SER A 135 10.99 -19.80 -2.64
C SER A 135 9.81 -19.22 -3.42
N ILE A 136 9.11 -18.25 -2.85
CA ILE A 136 8.02 -17.57 -3.57
C ILE A 136 8.49 -16.91 -4.86
N HIS A 137 9.77 -16.51 -4.91
CA HIS A 137 10.38 -15.93 -6.11
C HIS A 137 10.50 -16.93 -7.26
N SER A 138 10.56 -18.23 -6.97
CA SER A 138 10.55 -19.29 -8.00
C SER A 138 9.22 -19.34 -8.77
N LEU A 139 8.16 -18.68 -8.28
CA LEU A 139 6.87 -18.56 -8.95
C LEU A 139 6.77 -17.29 -9.82
N MET A 140 7.77 -16.41 -9.76
CA MET A 140 7.76 -15.13 -10.44
C MET A 140 8.55 -15.24 -11.73
N ARG A 141 7.99 -14.70 -12.80
CA ARG A 141 8.67 -14.65 -14.09
C ARG A 141 9.66 -13.49 -14.12
N ASP A 142 10.84 -13.75 -14.66
CA ASP A 142 11.81 -12.70 -14.94
C ASP A 142 11.26 -11.78 -16.05
N GLY A 143 11.11 -10.49 -15.71
CA GLY A 143 10.50 -9.51 -16.60
C GLY A 143 11.37 -9.17 -17.82
N GLU A 144 12.69 -9.22 -17.69
CA GLU A 144 13.61 -8.93 -18.78
C GLU A 144 13.62 -10.08 -19.79
N GLN A 145 13.68 -11.32 -19.32
CA GLN A 145 13.55 -12.51 -20.16
C GLN A 145 12.20 -12.57 -20.86
N LEU A 146 11.10 -12.30 -20.15
CA LEU A 146 9.77 -12.23 -20.77
C LEU A 146 9.71 -11.13 -21.83
N ALA A 147 10.20 -9.92 -21.53
CA ALA A 147 10.21 -8.82 -22.48
C ALA A 147 11.05 -9.13 -23.71
N SER A 148 12.22 -9.75 -23.54
CA SER A 148 13.10 -10.18 -24.63
C SER A 148 12.44 -11.25 -25.51
N ALA A 149 11.78 -12.24 -24.91
CA ALA A 149 11.03 -13.27 -25.62
C ALA A 149 9.86 -12.67 -26.43
N LEU A 150 9.10 -11.74 -25.83
CA LEU A 150 8.02 -11.04 -26.53
C LEU A 150 8.52 -10.17 -27.69
N ARG A 151 9.66 -9.49 -27.55
CA ARG A 151 10.25 -8.70 -28.65
C ARG A 151 10.77 -9.59 -29.77
N SER A 152 11.34 -10.74 -29.43
CA SER A 152 11.89 -11.71 -30.40
C SER A 152 10.82 -12.37 -31.27
N LEU A 153 9.58 -12.49 -30.77
CA LEU A 153 8.44 -12.92 -31.60
C LEU A 153 8.16 -11.94 -32.77
N GLY A 154 8.59 -10.68 -32.66
CA GLY A 154 8.48 -9.69 -33.71
C GLY A 154 7.06 -9.19 -33.98
N GLN A 155 6.92 -8.27 -34.93
CA GLN A 155 5.62 -7.76 -35.41
C GLN A 155 4.98 -8.67 -36.46
N GLU A 156 5.68 -9.71 -36.93
CA GLU A 156 5.24 -10.63 -37.99
C GLU A 156 4.48 -11.85 -37.46
N VAL A 157 4.14 -11.88 -36.17
CA VAL A 157 3.28 -12.92 -35.62
C VAL A 157 1.93 -12.89 -36.35
N THR A 158 1.66 -13.95 -37.11
CA THR A 158 0.44 -14.10 -37.89
C THR A 158 -0.60 -14.97 -37.19
N ASP A 159 -0.18 -15.73 -36.17
CA ASP A 159 -1.05 -16.57 -35.36
C ASP A 159 -0.84 -16.32 -33.85
N VAL A 160 -1.95 -16.10 -33.14
CA VAL A 160 -2.00 -15.93 -31.68
C VAL A 160 -1.42 -17.16 -30.95
N SER A 161 -1.46 -18.34 -31.56
CA SER A 161 -0.86 -19.56 -30.99
C SER A 161 0.65 -19.40 -30.71
N GLN A 162 1.37 -18.62 -31.52
CA GLN A 162 2.81 -18.36 -31.33
C GLN A 162 3.09 -17.57 -30.05
N PHE A 163 2.15 -16.72 -29.62
CA PHE A 163 2.27 -16.04 -28.33
C PHE A 163 2.13 -17.01 -27.15
N ARG A 164 1.39 -18.12 -27.28
CA ARG A 164 1.21 -19.09 -26.18
C ARG A 164 2.49 -19.85 -25.84
N GLU A 165 3.45 -19.91 -26.76
CA GLU A 165 4.78 -20.45 -26.48
C GLU A 165 5.58 -19.53 -25.55
N VAL A 166 5.29 -18.22 -25.58
CA VAL A 166 5.93 -17.24 -24.72
C VAL A 166 5.09 -16.97 -23.48
N ILE A 167 3.77 -16.83 -23.57
CA ILE A 167 2.87 -16.49 -22.46
C ILE A 167 1.53 -17.23 -22.62
N ASP A 168 1.24 -18.16 -21.72
CA ASP A 168 -0.02 -18.92 -21.68
C ASP A 168 -0.68 -18.82 -20.30
N PRO A 169 -1.32 -17.69 -19.99
CA PRO A 169 -1.87 -17.43 -18.68
C PRO A 169 -3.11 -18.28 -18.43
N TYR A 170 -3.26 -18.75 -17.19
CA TYR A 170 -4.45 -19.47 -16.75
C TYR A 170 -4.86 -19.12 -15.32
N VAL A 171 -6.16 -19.23 -15.08
CA VAL A 171 -6.75 -18.99 -13.75
C VAL A 171 -6.71 -20.28 -12.95
N MET A 172 -6.18 -20.18 -11.73
CA MET A 172 -6.19 -21.24 -10.74
C MET A 172 -6.90 -20.74 -9.47
N VAL A 173 -7.89 -21.49 -8.99
CA VAL A 173 -8.52 -21.19 -7.70
C VAL A 173 -7.60 -21.69 -6.59
N ALA A 174 -7.26 -20.80 -5.64
CA ALA A 174 -6.47 -21.15 -4.48
C ALA A 174 -7.38 -21.75 -3.40
N THR A 175 -7.47 -23.08 -3.36
CA THR A 175 -8.26 -23.82 -2.37
C THR A 175 -7.52 -23.91 -1.03
N ALA A 176 -8.26 -24.20 0.05
CA ALA A 176 -7.72 -24.21 1.42
C ALA A 176 -6.69 -25.33 1.68
N ASP A 177 -6.89 -26.45 1.01
CA ASP A 177 -6.12 -27.69 1.02
C ASP A 177 -5.08 -27.77 -0.11
N GLY A 178 -5.19 -26.91 -1.12
CA GLY A 178 -4.32 -26.92 -2.28
C GLY A 178 -2.87 -26.56 -1.95
N ARG A 179 -1.94 -27.27 -2.59
CA ARG A 179 -0.49 -26.98 -2.57
C ARG A 179 0.05 -26.82 -3.98
N CYS A 180 1.03 -25.94 -4.13
CA CYS A 180 1.74 -25.76 -5.38
C CYS A 180 2.69 -26.95 -5.61
N SER A 181 2.57 -27.59 -6.76
CA SER A 181 3.46 -28.69 -7.17
C SER A 181 4.92 -28.28 -7.30
N HIS A 182 5.19 -27.02 -7.65
CA HIS A 182 6.54 -26.49 -7.90
C HIS A 182 7.28 -26.06 -6.63
N THR A 183 6.55 -25.61 -5.60
CA THR A 183 7.15 -25.04 -4.39
C THR A 183 6.69 -25.68 -3.09
N GLY A 184 5.70 -26.56 -3.09
CA GLY A 184 5.14 -27.16 -1.87
C GLY A 184 4.33 -26.19 -1.00
N PHE A 185 4.38 -24.87 -1.25
CA PHE A 185 3.59 -23.88 -0.53
C PHE A 185 2.09 -24.09 -0.69
N ARG A 186 1.33 -23.70 0.32
CA ARG A 186 -0.13 -23.67 0.24
C ARG A 186 -0.57 -22.62 -0.77
N LEU A 187 -1.56 -22.94 -1.60
CA LEU A 187 -2.06 -21.99 -2.62
C LEU A 187 -2.59 -20.69 -1.98
N LEU A 188 -3.25 -20.79 -0.83
CA LEU A 188 -3.69 -19.61 -0.07
C LEU A 188 -2.53 -18.76 0.45
N ASP A 189 -1.39 -19.35 0.81
CA ASP A 189 -0.23 -18.58 1.25
C ASP A 189 0.42 -17.85 0.08
N ILE A 190 0.49 -18.48 -1.10
CA ILE A 190 0.94 -17.83 -2.35
C ILE A 190 0.02 -16.65 -2.68
N TRP A 191 -1.29 -16.88 -2.68
CA TRP A 191 -2.27 -15.81 -2.91
C TRP A 191 -2.12 -14.68 -1.89
N ARG A 192 -1.99 -15.01 -0.60
CA ARG A 192 -1.83 -14.03 0.47
C ARG A 192 -0.56 -13.22 0.30
N TYR A 193 0.55 -13.84 -0.09
CA TYR A 193 1.80 -13.13 -0.35
C TYR A 193 1.62 -12.06 -1.43
N PHE A 194 1.11 -12.43 -2.62
CA PHE A 194 0.87 -11.47 -3.68
C PHE A 194 -0.17 -10.42 -3.27
N ARG A 195 -1.20 -10.81 -2.51
CA ARG A 195 -2.22 -9.87 -2.06
C ARG A 195 -1.66 -8.80 -1.12
N TYR A 196 -0.62 -9.09 -0.33
CA TYR A 196 0.04 -8.10 0.51
C TYR A 196 0.92 -7.12 -0.27
N THR A 197 1.37 -7.47 -1.48
CA THR A 197 2.21 -6.57 -2.30
C THR A 197 1.40 -5.63 -3.19
N TRP A 198 0.08 -5.84 -3.29
CA TRP A 198 -0.82 -4.97 -4.07
C TRP A 198 -0.98 -3.59 -3.44
N ALA A 199 -1.25 -2.58 -4.27
CA ALA A 199 -1.38 -1.20 -3.82
C ALA A 199 -2.50 -1.02 -2.78
N ASN A 200 -3.62 -1.74 -2.91
CA ASN A 200 -4.72 -1.65 -1.94
C ASN A 200 -4.48 -2.55 -0.72
N GLN A 201 -4.83 -2.05 0.46
CA GLN A 201 -4.69 -2.84 1.69
C GLN A 201 -5.54 -4.13 1.64
N TYR A 202 -5.02 -5.23 2.17
CA TYR A 202 -5.82 -6.44 2.37
C TYR A 202 -6.72 -6.29 3.60
N ARG A 203 -8.04 -6.15 3.36
CA ARG A 203 -9.08 -6.19 4.41
C ARG A 203 -9.94 -7.43 4.23
N SER A 204 -10.19 -8.15 5.31
CA SER A 204 -11.13 -9.28 5.29
C SER A 204 -12.54 -8.75 5.03
N THR A 205 -13.07 -8.99 3.85
CA THR A 205 -14.46 -8.66 3.53
C THR A 205 -15.36 -9.78 4.05
N PRO A 206 -16.39 -9.51 4.86
CA PRO A 206 -17.34 -10.54 5.27
C PRO A 206 -18.08 -11.09 4.04
N GLY A 207 -17.89 -12.38 3.76
CA GLY A 207 -18.45 -13.05 2.57
C GLY A 207 -17.59 -14.22 2.09
N ARG A 208 -18.06 -14.91 1.04
CA ARG A 208 -17.33 -16.02 0.41
C ARG A 208 -16.42 -15.48 -0.69
N GLY A 209 -15.23 -15.03 -0.32
CA GLY A 209 -14.20 -14.69 -1.30
C GLY A 209 -13.72 -15.95 -2.04
N MET A 210 -13.40 -15.82 -3.33
CA MET A 210 -12.75 -16.87 -4.12
C MET A 210 -11.34 -16.42 -4.49
N PRO A 211 -10.32 -16.80 -3.71
CA PRO A 211 -8.92 -16.50 -4.02
C PRO A 211 -8.52 -17.10 -5.36
N ILE A 212 -8.07 -16.26 -6.29
CA ILE A 212 -7.59 -16.69 -7.61
C ILE A 212 -6.12 -16.32 -7.79
N LEU A 213 -5.39 -17.21 -8.45
CA LEU A 213 -4.02 -17.01 -8.92
C LEU A 213 -4.06 -16.98 -10.45
N ILE A 214 -3.26 -16.11 -11.04
CA ILE A 214 -2.94 -16.15 -12.47
C ILE A 214 -1.58 -16.81 -12.59
N ARG A 215 -1.52 -17.94 -13.28
CA ARG A 215 -0.32 -18.74 -13.54
C ARG A 215 -0.01 -18.73 -15.02
N ASP A 216 1.19 -19.12 -15.40
CA ASP A 216 1.62 -19.15 -16.80
C ASP A 216 2.09 -20.57 -17.14
N ARG A 217 1.51 -21.22 -18.14
CA ARG A 217 1.95 -22.57 -18.55
C ARG A 217 3.20 -22.54 -19.41
N ALA A 218 3.52 -21.40 -20.03
CA ALA A 218 4.71 -21.25 -20.86
C ALA A 218 6.01 -21.41 -20.04
N VAL A 219 5.94 -21.27 -18.71
CA VAL A 219 7.07 -21.44 -17.80
C VAL A 219 6.65 -22.29 -16.60
N PRO A 220 7.46 -23.29 -16.17
CA PRO A 220 7.18 -24.03 -14.95
C PRO A 220 7.13 -23.07 -13.75
N SER A 221 5.93 -22.81 -13.23
CA SER A 221 5.69 -21.86 -12.13
C SER A 221 4.61 -22.37 -11.19
#